data_AF-A0AAW2Y1H4-F1
#
_entry.id   AF-A0AAW2Y1H4-F1
#
_cell.length_a   1.000
_cell.length_b   1.000
_cell.length_c   1.000
_cell.angle_alpha   90.00
_cell.angle_beta   90.00
_cell.angle_gamma   90.00
#
_symmetry.space_group_name_H-M   'P 1'
#
loop_
_entity.id
_entity.type
_entity.pdbx_description
1 polymer ?
#
loop_
_entity_poly.entity_id
_entity_poly.type
_entity_poly.pdbx_seq_one_letter_code
_entity_poly.pdbx_strand_id
1 'polypeptide(L)'
;MASVQDISTSAAINLLSALAFLLAFAFLRLQPINDRVYFPKWYKKGIRSSPRGSGPIVNKFVNLDYRTYLKFWTWMPAALRMPEPELIEHAGLDSAVYIRIYLLG
;
A
#
# COMPACT_ATOMS: atom_id res chain seq x y z
N MET A 1 -7.23 -5.19 -37.34
CA MET A 1 -7.95 -5.62 -36.12
C MET A 1 -6.98 -6.41 -35.27
N ALA A 2 -6.91 -6.17 -33.96
CA ALA A 2 -6.08 -6.98 -33.08
C ALA A 2 -6.62 -8.41 -33.04
N SER A 3 -5.75 -9.40 -33.19
CA SER A 3 -6.12 -10.80 -33.04
C SER A 3 -6.31 -11.15 -31.56
N VAL A 4 -6.98 -12.27 -31.28
CA VAL A 4 -7.11 -12.79 -29.91
C VAL A 4 -5.73 -13.01 -29.28
N GLN A 5 -4.75 -13.45 -30.08
CA GLN A 5 -3.37 -13.64 -29.63
C GLN A 5 -2.70 -12.32 -29.20
N ASP A 6 -2.95 -11.22 -29.94
CA ASP A 6 -2.39 -9.91 -29.57
C ASP A 6 -2.98 -9.42 -28.24
N ILE A 7 -4.30 -9.59 -28.07
CA ILE A 7 -5.00 -9.21 -26.84
C ILE A 7 -4.51 -10.05 -25.67
N SER A 8 -4.40 -11.37 -25.83
CA SER A 8 -3.96 -12.26 -24.75
C SER A 8 -2.51 -11.99 -24.34
N THR A 9 -1.63 -11.73 -25.31
CA THR A 9 -0.22 -11.43 -25.03
C THR A 9 -0.08 -10.11 -24.29
N SER A 10 -0.82 -9.08 -24.74
CA SER A 10 -0.86 -7.77 -24.05
C SER A 10 -1.44 -7.89 -22.63
N ALA A 11 -2.54 -8.61 -22.45
CA ALA A 11 -3.16 -8.82 -21.14
C ALA A 11 -2.20 -9.54 -20.18
N ALA A 12 -1.52 -10.60 -20.66
CA ALA A 12 -0.55 -11.34 -19.85
C ALA A 12 0.60 -10.45 -19.38
N ILE A 13 1.19 -9.66 -20.27
CA ILE A 13 2.28 -8.75 -19.92
C ILE A 13 1.80 -7.73 -18.86
N ASN A 14 0.67 -7.07 -19.09
CA ASN A 14 0.15 -6.06 -18.17
C ASN A 14 -0.19 -6.64 -16.80
N LEU A 15 -0.81 -7.83 -16.75
CA LEU A 15 -1.13 -8.51 -15.49
C LEU A 15 0.13 -8.93 -14.73
N LEU A 16 1.10 -9.55 -15.41
CA LEU A 16 2.36 -9.98 -14.78
C LEU A 16 3.16 -8.77 -14.27
N SER A 17 3.22 -7.68 -15.04
CA SER A 17 3.85 -6.44 -14.61
C SER A 17 3.14 -5.83 -13.39
N ALA A 18 1.80 -5.77 -13.39
CA ALA A 18 1.04 -5.29 -12.24
C ALA A 18 1.30 -6.13 -10.98
N LEU A 19 1.33 -7.47 -11.11
CA LEU A 19 1.66 -8.37 -10.02
C LEU A 19 3.08 -8.12 -9.49
N ALA A 20 4.07 -7.93 -10.37
CA ALA A 20 5.43 -7.60 -9.99
C ALA A 20 5.50 -6.28 -9.19
N PHE A 21 4.75 -5.24 -9.62
CA PHE A 21 4.65 -3.99 -8.87
C PHE A 21 4.00 -4.15 -7.50
N LEU A 22 2.95 -4.95 -7.38
CA LEU A 22 2.29 -5.20 -6.09
C LEU A 22 3.20 -5.94 -5.11
N LEU A 23 4.00 -6.90 -5.60
CA LEU A 23 5.00 -7.61 -4.79
C LEU A 23 6.11 -6.66 -4.35
N ALA A 24 6.65 -5.84 -5.26
CA ALA A 24 7.65 -4.83 -4.94
C ALA A 24 7.12 -3.83 -3.92
N PHE A 25 5.89 -3.34 -4.09
CA PHE A 25 5.21 -2.46 -3.13
C PHE A 25 5.12 -3.09 -1.75
N ALA A 26 4.66 -4.35 -1.67
CA ALA A 26 4.49 -5.00 -0.37
C ALA A 26 5.84 -5.21 0.35
N PHE A 27 6.90 -5.54 -0.39
CA PHE A 27 8.24 -5.68 0.18
C PHE A 27 8.82 -4.33 0.65
N LEU A 28 8.74 -3.30 -0.19
CA LEU A 28 9.29 -1.97 0.11
C LEU A 28 8.54 -1.26 1.23
N ARG A 29 7.22 -1.47 1.32
CA ARG A 29 6.36 -0.91 2.39
C ARG A 29 6.72 -1.42 3.77
N LEU A 30 7.22 -2.66 3.88
CA LEU A 30 7.59 -3.26 5.17
C LEU A 30 8.95 -2.77 5.69
N GLN A 31 9.76 -2.12 4.86
CA GLN A 31 11.06 -1.62 5.28
C GLN A 31 10.91 -0.38 6.16
N PRO A 32 11.48 -0.35 7.38
CA PRO A 32 11.33 0.78 8.30
C PRO A 32 11.88 2.10 7.75
N ILE A 33 12.91 2.05 6.88
CA ILE A 33 13.44 3.23 6.18
C ILE A 33 12.40 3.91 5.28
N ASN A 34 11.49 3.14 4.68
CA ASN A 34 10.46 3.64 3.77
C ASN A 34 9.17 4.03 4.48
N ASP A 35 9.10 3.85 5.80
CA ASP A 35 7.86 4.04 6.57
C ASP A 35 7.31 5.48 6.43
N ARG A 36 8.19 6.48 6.35
CA ARG A 36 7.80 7.89 6.15
C ARG A 36 7.31 8.18 4.73
N VAL A 37 7.75 7.40 3.74
CA VAL A 37 7.32 7.54 2.34
C VAL A 37 5.92 6.95 2.16
N TYR A 38 5.65 5.79 2.76
CA TYR A 38 4.36 5.11 2.63
C TYR A 38 3.28 5.61 3.62
N PHE A 39 3.68 6.14 4.78
CA PHE A 39 2.73 6.58 5.82
C PHE A 39 2.88 8.06 6.25
N PRO A 40 3.09 9.04 5.33
CA PRO A 40 3.35 10.43 5.72
C PRO A 40 2.17 11.10 6.43
N LYS A 41 0.92 10.78 6.05
CA LYS A 41 -0.28 11.34 6.68
C LYS A 41 -0.35 11.01 8.18
N TRP A 42 0.08 9.83 8.57
CA TRP A 42 0.08 9.37 9.96
C TRP A 42 1.08 10.13 10.83
N TYR A 43 2.23 10.49 10.25
CA TYR A 43 3.21 11.36 10.90
C TYR A 43 2.70 12.80 11.00
N LYS A 44 2.02 13.31 9.96
CA LYS A 44 1.43 14.66 9.98
C LYS A 44 0.28 14.78 11.00
N LYS A 45 -0.55 13.75 11.16
CA LYS A 45 -1.63 13.70 12.17
C LYS A 45 -1.10 13.41 13.58
N GLY A 46 0.20 13.16 13.76
CA GLY A 46 0.82 12.86 15.05
C GLY A 46 0.46 11.50 15.66
N ILE A 47 -0.33 10.68 14.97
CA ILE A 47 -0.75 9.33 15.41
C ILE A 47 0.45 8.39 15.46
N ARG A 48 1.41 8.58 14.54
CA ARG A 48 2.62 7.77 14.46
C ARG A 48 3.84 8.60 14.79
N SER A 49 4.64 8.12 15.73
CA SER A 49 5.96 8.67 16.04
C SER A 49 7.04 7.70 15.60
N SER A 50 8.18 8.23 15.13
CA SER A 50 9.33 7.37 14.84
C SER A 50 9.80 6.74 16.15
N PRO A 51 10.24 5.47 16.15
CA PRO A 51 10.74 4.83 17.37
C PRO A 51 11.83 5.71 18.00
N ARG A 52 11.53 6.32 19.14
CA ARG A 52 12.54 6.95 20.00
C ARG A 52 13.40 5.78 20.51
N GLY A 53 14.68 5.84 20.19
CA GLY A 53 15.49 4.64 19.96
C GLY A 53 15.72 3.77 21.20
N SER A 54 15.70 2.46 21.00
CA SER A 54 16.32 1.47 21.89
C SER A 54 16.41 0.08 21.20
N GLY A 55 16.99 0.00 20.01
CA GLY A 55 17.14 -1.27 19.29
C GLY A 55 18.35 -1.28 18.33
N PRO A 56 18.80 -2.47 17.89
CA PRO A 56 19.92 -2.60 16.96
C PRO A 56 19.72 -1.76 15.71
N ILE A 57 20.74 -1.01 15.30
CA ILE A 57 20.70 -0.07 14.17
C ILE A 57 20.17 -0.75 12.89
N VAL A 58 20.49 -2.03 12.67
CA VAL A 58 20.07 -2.80 11.48
C VAL A 58 18.55 -2.95 11.39
N ASN A 59 17.87 -3.25 12.50
CA ASN A 59 16.40 -3.40 12.54
C ASN A 59 15.67 -2.06 12.35
N LYS A 60 16.39 -0.93 12.43
CA LYS A 60 15.87 0.41 12.11
C LYS A 60 15.85 0.69 10.61
N PHE A 61 16.59 -0.08 9.81
CA PHE A 61 16.70 0.11 8.37
C PHE A 61 16.00 -1.00 7.59
N VAL A 62 16.14 -2.25 8.03
CA VAL A 62 15.62 -3.44 7.33
C VAL A 62 14.71 -4.24 8.24
N ASN A 63 13.56 -4.66 7.72
CA ASN A 63 12.67 -5.61 8.41
C ASN A 63 13.11 -7.05 8.09
N LEU A 64 13.60 -7.79 9.09
CA LEU A 64 14.06 -9.17 8.93
C LEU A 64 12.99 -10.23 9.29
N ASP A 65 11.78 -9.80 9.68
CA ASP A 65 10.71 -10.72 10.07
C ASP A 65 10.03 -11.36 8.85
N TYR A 66 10.50 -12.55 8.45
CA TYR A 66 9.94 -13.35 7.33
C TYR A 66 8.42 -13.55 7.44
N ARG A 67 7.88 -13.66 8.67
CA ARG A 67 6.43 -13.81 8.94
C ARG A 67 5.60 -12.65 8.39
N THR A 68 6.17 -11.46 8.34
CA THR A 68 5.51 -10.25 7.84
C THR A 68 5.37 -10.30 6.32
N TYR A 69 6.36 -10.88 5.64
CA TYR A 69 6.36 -11.07 4.19
C TYR A 69 5.37 -12.16 3.74
N LEU A 70 5.16 -13.19 4.56
CA LEU A 70 4.10 -14.18 4.31
C LEU A 70 2.68 -13.59 4.37
N LYS A 71 2.51 -12.37 4.89
CA LYS A 71 1.23 -11.66 5.00
C LYS A 71 1.15 -10.45 4.06
N PHE A 72 1.89 -10.48 2.94
CA PHE A 72 2.02 -9.34 2.04
C PHE A 72 0.69 -8.85 1.46
N TRP A 73 -0.34 -9.70 1.33
CA TRP A 73 -1.65 -9.31 0.80
C TRP A 73 -2.59 -8.63 1.82
N THR A 74 -2.23 -8.61 3.10
CA THR A 74 -3.13 -8.15 4.18
C THR A 74 -3.50 -6.67 4.11
N TRP A 75 -2.76 -5.86 3.34
CA TRP A 75 -3.08 -4.44 3.17
C TRP A 75 -4.36 -4.21 2.38
N MET A 76 -4.70 -5.09 1.44
CA MET A 76 -5.86 -4.93 0.57
C MET A 76 -7.18 -5.07 1.35
N PRO A 77 -7.42 -6.13 2.16
CA PRO A 77 -8.59 -6.17 3.02
C PRO A 77 -8.54 -5.12 4.14
N ALA A 78 -7.35 -4.71 4.60
CA ALA A 78 -7.24 -3.66 5.61
C ALA A 78 -7.68 -2.29 5.07
N ALA A 79 -7.43 -1.99 3.79
CA ALA A 79 -7.87 -0.74 3.15
C ALA A 79 -9.40 -0.61 3.09
N LEU A 80 -10.12 -1.73 3.03
CA LEU A 80 -11.58 -1.76 2.98
C LEU A 80 -12.25 -1.68 4.36
N ARG A 81 -11.48 -1.75 5.46
CA ARG A 81 -12.05 -1.77 6.82
C ARG A 81 -12.39 -0.39 7.37
N MET A 82 -11.84 0.69 6.80
CA MET A 82 -12.08 2.05 7.28
C MET A 82 -13.46 2.52 6.77
N PRO A 83 -14.42 2.85 7.67
CA PRO A 83 -15.74 3.32 7.26
C PRO A 83 -15.68 4.75 6.72
N GLU A 84 -16.66 5.13 5.89
CA GLU A 84 -16.69 6.44 5.24
C GLU A 84 -16.57 7.65 6.20
N PRO A 85 -17.23 7.69 7.38
CA PRO A 85 -17.09 8.82 8.30
C PRO A 85 -15.64 8.99 8.80
N GLU A 86 -14.97 7.88 9.11
CA GLU A 86 -13.57 7.89 9.55
C GLU A 86 -12.64 8.29 8.39
N LEU A 87 -12.95 7.85 7.16
CA LEU A 87 -12.20 8.22 5.96
C LEU A 87 -12.31 9.72 5.68
N ILE A 88 -13.51 10.31 5.82
CA ILE A 88 -13.72 11.75 5.66
C ILE A 88 -12.94 12.53 6.73
N GLU A 89 -12.97 12.09 7.98
CA GLU A 89 -12.19 12.73 9.05
C GLU A 89 -10.68 12.57 8.87
N HIS A 90 -10.23 11.45 8.30
CA HIS A 90 -8.81 11.15 8.09
C HIS A 90 -8.23 11.81 6.84
N ALA A 91 -8.96 11.79 5.72
CA ALA A 91 -8.48 12.18 4.40
C ALA A 91 -9.14 13.44 3.83
N GLY A 92 -10.25 13.89 4.40
CA GLY A 92 -11.07 15.00 3.90
C GLY A 92 -12.21 14.54 3.00
N LEU A 93 -13.23 15.40 2.88
CA LEU A 93 -14.43 15.15 2.08
C LEU A 93 -14.11 14.95 0.59
N ASP A 94 -13.25 15.79 0.01
CA ASP A 94 -12.90 15.73 -1.41
C ASP A 94 -12.28 14.39 -1.80
N SER A 95 -11.41 13.85 -0.93
CA SER A 95 -10.79 12.54 -1.15
C SER A 95 -11.81 11.40 -1.10
N ALA A 96 -12.78 11.48 -0.18
CA ALA A 96 -13.84 10.48 -0.06
C ALA A 96 -14.78 10.51 -1.27
N VAL A 97 -15.16 11.71 -1.74
CA VAL A 97 -15.98 11.88 -2.95
C VAL A 97 -15.24 11.37 -4.19
N TYR A 98 -13.92 11.60 -4.30
CA TYR A 98 -13.12 11.07 -5.40
C TYR A 98 -13.12 9.54 -5.46
N ILE A 99 -12.94 8.86 -4.33
CA ILE A 99 -13.00 7.38 -4.27
C ILE A 99 -14.39 6.87 -4.70
N ARG A 100 -15.46 7.61 -4.38
CA ARG A 100 -16.82 7.23 -4.76
C ARG A 100 -17.04 7.18 -6.27
N ILE A 101 -16.26 7.91 -7.07
CA ILE A 101 -16.32 7.82 -8.54
C ILE A 101 -16.00 6.39 -9.01
N TYR A 102 -15.03 5.72 -8.39
CA TYR A 102 -14.68 4.34 -8.69
C TYR A 102 -15.67 3.30 -8.15
N LEU A 103 -16.51 3.69 -7.18
CA LEU A 103 -17.60 2.83 -6.69
C LEU A 103 -18.87 2.97 -7.55
N LEU A 104 -19.04 4.12 -8.19
CA LEU A 104 -20.17 4.39 -9.08
C LEU A 104 -19.97 3.83 -10.50
N GLY A 105 -18.73 3.81 -10.98
CA GLY A 105 -18.34 3.29 -12.30
C GLY A 105 -18.19 1.78 -12.30
#